data_AF-A0A7J4NRE2-F1
#
_entry.id   AF-A0A7J4NRE2-F1
#
_cell.length_a   1.000
_cell.length_b   1.000
_cell.length_c   1.000
_cell.angle_alpha   90.00
_cell.angle_beta   90.00
_cell.angle_gamma   90.00
#
_symmetry.space_group_name_H-M   'P 1'
#
loop_
_entity.id
_entity.type
_entity.pdbx_description
1 polymer ?
#
loop_
_entity_poly.entity_id
_entity_poly.type
_entity_poly.pdbx_seq_one_letter_code
_entity_poly.pdbx_strand_id
1 'polypeptide(L)'
;GGSQCGFCTPGFLVVSAALLDKEPDPSEAAIKEAIEGNLCRCTGYQQIVTSIQEAGEMLRNGLTGDDRTEAASDPHPVGPDEPTLPPGDAR
;
A
#
# COMPACT_ATOMS: atom_id res chain seq x y z
N GLY A 1 3.22 3.09 -0.23
CA GLY A 1 4.01 2.55 0.92
C GLY A 1 3.21 2.48 2.20
N GLY A 2 1.98 1.94 2.17
CA GLY A 2 1.10 1.86 3.35
C GLY A 2 1.49 0.84 4.43
N SER A 3 2.62 0.13 4.31
CA SER A 3 3.06 -0.90 5.25
C SER A 3 4.56 -0.75 5.55
N GLN A 4 4.92 -0.82 6.83
CA GLN A 4 6.31 -0.86 7.31
C GLN A 4 6.56 -2.13 8.13
N CYS A 5 6.26 -2.11 9.44
CA CYS A 5 6.48 -3.28 10.32
C CYS A 5 5.48 -4.43 10.07
N GLY A 6 4.41 -4.20 9.30
CA GLY A 6 3.40 -5.21 8.97
C GLY A 6 2.37 -5.53 10.05
N PHE A 7 2.61 -5.16 11.32
CA PHE A 7 1.74 -5.58 12.43
C PHE A 7 0.27 -5.14 12.28
N CYS A 8 0.06 -3.89 11.84
CA CYS A 8 -1.30 -3.35 11.66
C CYS A 8 -1.91 -3.71 10.29
N THR A 9 -1.12 -4.22 9.35
CA THR A 9 -1.52 -4.42 7.95
C THR A 9 -2.76 -5.30 7.79
N PRO A 10 -2.91 -6.44 8.51
CA PRO A 10 -4.11 -7.27 8.38
C PRO A 10 -5.42 -6.53 8.69
N GLY A 11 -5.43 -5.69 9.74
CA GLY A 11 -6.60 -4.90 10.12
C GLY A 11 -6.98 -3.88 9.05
N PHE A 12 -5.99 -3.15 8.51
CA PHE A 12 -6.21 -2.22 7.41
C PHE A 12 -6.70 -2.91 6.15
N LEU A 13 -6.17 -4.09 5.78
CA LEU A 13 -6.61 -4.82 4.58
C LEU A 13 -8.10 -5.18 4.66
N VAL A 14 -8.54 -5.74 5.80
CA VAL A 14 -9.94 -6.17 5.98
C VAL A 14 -10.89 -4.98 5.90
N VAL A 15 -10.60 -3.90 6.62
CA VAL A 15 -11.50 -2.73 6.64
C VAL A 15 -11.50 -1.98 5.31
N SER A 16 -10.36 -1.91 4.63
CA SER A 16 -10.25 -1.26 3.31
C SER A 16 -10.99 -2.06 2.25
N ALA A 17 -10.87 -3.38 2.26
CA ALA A 17 -11.64 -4.24 1.36
C ALA A 17 -13.15 -4.08 1.59
N ALA A 18 -13.59 -4.05 2.85
CA ALA A 18 -14.99 -3.83 3.19
C ALA A 18 -15.53 -2.45 2.79
N LEU A 19 -14.68 -1.41 2.83
CA LEU A 19 -15.02 -0.09 2.30
C LEU A 19 -15.16 -0.13 0.78
N LEU A 20 -14.14 -0.64 0.08
CA LEU A 20 -14.06 -0.62 -1.38
C LEU A 20 -15.11 -1.51 -2.07
N ASP A 21 -15.58 -2.57 -1.40
CA ASP A 21 -16.70 -3.39 -1.85
C ASP A 21 -18.01 -2.60 -1.93
N LYS A 22 -18.19 -1.59 -1.06
CA LYS A 22 -19.39 -0.74 -1.00
C LYS A 22 -19.23 0.55 -1.80
N GLU A 23 -18.06 1.17 -1.70
CA GLU A 23 -17.73 2.44 -2.31
C GLU A 23 -16.37 2.32 -3.00
N PRO A 24 -16.34 1.97 -4.30
CA PRO A 24 -15.09 1.80 -5.05
C PRO A 24 -14.28 3.08 -5.26
N ASP A 25 -14.87 4.27 -5.04
CA ASP A 25 -14.20 5.58 -5.14
C ASP A 25 -14.42 6.44 -3.89
N PRO A 26 -13.91 6.01 -2.73
CA PRO A 26 -14.20 6.68 -1.47
C PRO A 26 -13.41 7.98 -1.35
N SER A 27 -14.06 9.00 -0.80
CA SER A 27 -13.37 10.24 -0.43
C SER A 27 -12.32 10.00 0.65
N GLU A 28 -11.31 10.88 0.75
CA GLU A 28 -10.31 10.81 1.83
C GLU A 28 -10.94 10.79 3.24
N ALA A 29 -12.04 11.54 3.44
CA ALA A 29 -12.76 11.57 4.70
C ALA A 29 -13.40 10.21 5.02
N ALA A 30 -14.07 9.60 4.03
CA ALA A 30 -14.67 8.27 4.17
C ALA A 30 -13.61 7.19 4.47
N ILE A 31 -12.44 7.28 3.85
CA ILE A 31 -11.31 6.38 4.15
C ILE A 31 -10.85 6.54 5.60
N LYS A 32 -10.65 7.78 6.06
CA LYS A 32 -10.20 8.07 7.43
C LYS A 32 -11.18 7.57 8.47
N GLU A 33 -12.48 7.78 8.24
CA GLU A 33 -13.55 7.27 9.09
C GLU A 33 -13.55 5.74 9.12
N ALA A 34 -13.49 5.09 7.95
CA ALA A 34 -13.47 3.63 7.87
C ALA A 34 -12.29 3.02 8.64
N ILE A 35 -11.11 3.64 8.61
CA ILE A 35 -9.90 3.10 9.24
C ILE A 35 -9.67 3.57 10.68
N GLU A 36 -10.53 4.41 11.27
CA GLU A 36 -10.27 5.07 12.56
C GLU A 36 -10.02 4.09 13.72
N GLY A 37 -10.62 2.89 13.65
CA GLY A 37 -10.44 1.81 14.62
C GLY A 37 -9.12 1.01 14.47
N ASN A 38 -8.31 1.29 13.44
CA ASN A 38 -7.07 0.58 13.16
C ASN A 38 -5.87 1.47 13.48
N LEU A 39 -5.15 1.15 14.57
CA LEU A 39 -3.99 1.93 14.99
C LEU A 39 -2.73 1.52 14.24
N CYS A 40 -1.98 2.52 13.75
CA CYS A 40 -0.66 2.34 13.15
C CYS A 40 0.38 3.19 13.89
N ARG A 41 1.51 2.57 14.27
CA ARG A 41 2.61 3.30 14.90
C ARG A 41 3.72 3.73 13.93
N CYS A 42 3.81 3.10 12.76
CA CYS A 42 4.97 3.27 11.87
C CYS A 42 4.71 4.27 10.74
N THR A 43 3.54 4.23 10.09
CA THR A 43 3.32 4.92 8.80
C THR A 43 2.88 6.37 8.90
N GLY A 44 2.26 6.77 10.02
CA GLY A 44 1.61 8.09 10.13
C GLY A 44 0.33 8.22 9.27
N TYR A 45 -0.29 7.11 8.85
CA TYR A 45 -1.57 7.00 8.14
C TYR A 45 -1.65 7.54 6.71
N GLN A 46 -0.92 8.60 6.34
CA GLN A 46 -1.03 9.22 5.02
C GLN A 46 -0.81 8.21 3.88
N GLN A 47 0.24 7.40 3.96
CA GLN A 47 0.50 6.38 2.94
C GLN A 47 -0.52 5.24 2.92
N ILE A 48 -1.24 5.00 4.03
CA ILE A 48 -2.33 4.01 4.06
C ILE A 48 -3.53 4.57 3.30
N VAL A 49 -3.90 5.83 3.56
CA VAL A 49 -4.98 6.51 2.85
C VAL A 49 -4.73 6.53 1.35
N THR A 50 -3.53 6.95 0.92
CA THR A 50 -3.15 6.94 -0.50
C THR A 50 -3.23 5.54 -1.11
N SER A 51 -2.75 4.51 -0.42
CA SER A 51 -2.83 3.13 -0.93
C SER A 51 -4.27 2.61 -1.06
N ILE A 52 -5.21 3.08 -0.22
CA ILE A 52 -6.63 2.71 -0.35
C ILE A 52 -7.26 3.41 -1.57
N GLN A 53 -6.92 4.68 -1.82
CA GLN A 53 -7.37 5.40 -3.02
C GLN A 53 -6.85 4.73 -4.30
N GLU A 54 -5.56 4.40 -4.34
CA GLU A 54 -4.95 3.66 -5.45
C GLU A 54 -5.62 2.29 -5.66
N ALA A 55 -5.92 1.57 -4.57
CA ALA A 55 -6.63 0.30 -4.67
C ALA A 55 -8.04 0.45 -5.26
N GLY A 56 -8.79 1.48 -4.85
CA GLY A 56 -10.08 1.82 -5.44
C GLY A 56 -9.99 2.11 -6.93
N GLU A 57 -8.98 2.88 -7.35
CA GLU A 57 -8.70 3.16 -8.76
C GLU A 57 -8.39 1.87 -9.54
N MET A 58 -7.53 0.99 -9.00
CA MET A 58 -7.19 -0.29 -9.63
C MET A 58 -8.42 -1.17 -9.83
N LEU A 59 -9.30 -1.27 -8.82
CA LEU A 59 -10.53 -2.06 -8.90
C LEU A 59 -11.49 -1.53 -9.98
N ARG A 60 -11.66 -0.21 -10.09
CA ARG A 60 -12.49 0.40 -11.14
C ARG A 60 -11.93 0.19 -12.54
N ASN A 61 -10.61 0.18 -12.66
CA ASN A 61 -9.90 -0.01 -13.93
C ASN A 61 -9.70 -1.50 -14.30
N GLY A 62 -10.16 -2.43 -13.46
CA GLY A 62 -9.98 -3.87 -13.67
C GLY A 62 -8.52 -4.33 -13.63
N LEU A 63 -7.65 -3.55 -12.97
CA LEU A 63 -6.23 -3.87 -12.83
C LEU A 63 -6.04 -4.83 -11.66
N THR A 64 -5.30 -5.91 -11.90
CA THR A 64 -4.76 -6.77 -10.83
C THR A 64 -3.26 -6.51 -10.75
N GLY A 65 -2.75 -6.28 -9.53
CA GLY A 65 -1.32 -6.14 -9.33
C GLY A 65 -0.60 -7.47 -9.51
N ASP A 66 0.68 -7.43 -9.91
CA ASP A 66 1.53 -8.62 -9.91
C ASP A 66 1.60 -9.23 -8.49
N ASP A 67 1.62 -10.56 -8.42
CA ASP A 67 1.82 -11.27 -7.16
C ASP A 67 3.26 -11.04 -6.66
N ARG A 68 3.38 -10.11 -5.71
CA ARG A 68 4.67 -9.77 -5.08
C ARG A 68 5.10 -10.76 -4.00
N THR A 69 4.34 -11.84 -3.79
CA THR A 69 4.73 -12.93 -2.88
C THR A 69 5.46 -14.06 -3.57
N GLU A 70 5.42 -14.08 -4.91
CA GLU A 70 6.26 -14.98 -5.70
C GLU A 70 7.74 -14.71 -5.43
N ALA A 71 8.50 -15.78 -5.24
CA ALA A 71 9.93 -15.67 -5.09
C ALA A 71 10.51 -15.08 -6.38
N ALA A 72 11.32 -14.03 -6.26
CA ALA A 72 12.10 -13.57 -7.40
C ALA A 72 12.93 -14.75 -7.94
N SER A 73 12.92 -14.93 -9.27
CA SER A 73 13.65 -16.01 -9.94
C SER A 73 15.14 -16.00 -9.58
N ASP A 74 15.67 -14.81 -9.27
CA ASP A 74 17.00 -14.60 -8.71
C ASP A 74 16.87 -13.98 -7.32
N PRO A 75 17.21 -14.71 -6.23
CA PRO A 75 17.26 -14.16 -4.88
C PRO A 75 18.44 -13.19 -4.67
N HIS A 76 19.37 -13.11 -5.62
CA HIS A 76 20.53 -12.22 -5.62
C HIS A 76 20.68 -11.47 -6.94
N PRO A 77 19.72 -10.60 -7.30
CA PRO A 77 19.83 -9.81 -8.52
C PRO A 77 21.12 -9.00 -8.48
N VAL A 78 21.98 -9.22 -9.48
CA VAL A 78 23.17 -8.39 -9.66
C VAL A 78 22.68 -6.99 -10.01
N GLY A 79 23.00 -6.01 -9.18
CA GLY A 79 22.68 -4.62 -9.44
C GLY A 79 23.32 -4.13 -10.74
N PRO A 80 22.85 -3.02 -11.32
CA PRO A 80 23.52 -2.40 -12.46
C PRO A 80 24.98 -2.06 -12.11
N ASP A 81 25.88 -2.17 -13.09
CA ASP A 81 27.31 -1.86 -12.94
C ASP A 81 27.55 -0.44 -12.38
N GLU A 82 26.65 0.48 -12.69
CA GLU A 82 26.61 1.83 -12.10
C GLU A 82 25.41 2.00 -11.15
N PRO A 83 25.61 2.52 -9.93
CA PRO A 83 24.52 2.85 -9.02
C PRO A 83 23.62 3.94 -9.62
N THR A 84 22.35 3.62 -9.87
CA THR A 84 21.36 4.56 -10.42
C THR A 84 20.63 5.37 -9.35
N LEU A 85 21.06 5.29 -8.08
CA LEU A 85 20.40 6.01 -7.00
C LEU A 85 20.69 7.52 -7.12
N PRO A 86 19.66 8.38 -7.17
CA PRO A 86 19.87 9.82 -7.15
C PRO A 86 20.52 10.23 -5.82
N PRO A 87 21.43 11.23 -5.80
CA PRO A 87 21.98 11.73 -4.56
C PRO A 87 20.87 12.36 -3.71
N GLY A 88 20.50 11.74 -2.57
CA GLY A 88 19.58 12.38 -1.63
C GLY A 88 18.83 11.49 -0.63
N ASP A 89 18.65 10.19 -0.91
CA ASP A 89 17.68 9.37 -0.16
C ASP A 89 18.22 8.66 1.08
N ALA A 90 19.46 8.96 1.48
CA ALA A 90 20.06 8.50 2.74
C ALA A 90 19.98 9.59 3.82
N ARG A 91 18.77 9.85 4.33
CA ARG A 91 18.55 10.53 5.62
C ARG A 91 17.78 9.63 6.56
#